data_AF-F3NLI2-F1
#
_entry.id   AF-F3NLI2-F1
#
_cell.length_a   1.000
_cell.length_b   1.000
_cell.length_c   1.000
_cell.angle_alpha   90.00
_cell.angle_beta   90.00
_cell.angle_gamma   90.00
#
_symmetry.space_group_name_H-M   'P 1'
#
loop_
_entity.id
_entity.type
_entity.pdbx_description
1 polymer ?
#
loop_
_entity_poly.entity_id
_entity_poly.type
_entity_poly.pdbx_seq_one_letter_code
_entity_poly.pdbx_strand_id
1 'polypeptide(L)'
;MSPPPPPPLGRARRRAHHTFDPALDDTELVSARAALAQGRWTAARALLATTGDDWDRRAHRVTVLAQAPAAVPWARDWQVAEPDSPAAALLLALARVHRALAGKERPERAREACRALAAAEPEDPTPWFGLLLLERTLGTEEDVVRLFDEVRLRHRDHHHAHHLMVARLAERRAEAGQDPLHEVYDFANWAAEQAPADSPLAILPVVAHAERYRVLAAAGQEPADPVASGHWVGRRARQVMKAAFDWWLEWEHDDHPRRLVDLNFLAHAKFCEGRGAEAAALFHRIGEHATPAPWSYPDRDPYRAFHAARESALGAG
;
A
#
# COMPACT_ATOMS: atom_id res chain seq x y z
N MET A 1 -59.35 -3.14 27.32
CA MET A 1 -58.60 -2.68 26.13
C MET A 1 -57.13 -2.90 26.41
N SER A 2 -56.52 -3.91 25.79
CA SER A 2 -55.10 -4.24 25.98
C SER A 2 -54.22 -3.33 25.12
N PRO A 3 -53.03 -2.92 25.59
CA PRO A 3 -52.16 -2.02 24.85
C PRO A 3 -51.54 -2.73 23.63
N PRO A 4 -51.21 -1.99 22.55
CA PRO A 4 -50.65 -2.57 21.34
C PRO A 4 -49.21 -3.07 21.58
N PRO A 5 -48.78 -4.12 20.86
CA PRO A 5 -47.43 -4.66 20.99
C PRO A 5 -46.38 -3.65 20.48
N PRO A 6 -45.17 -3.62 21.08
CA PRO A 6 -44.11 -2.73 20.65
C PRO A 6 -43.61 -3.10 19.24
N PRO A 7 -43.15 -2.11 18.45
CA PRO A 7 -42.65 -2.35 17.10
C PRO A 7 -41.40 -3.24 17.13
N PRO A 8 -41.20 -4.09 16.11
CA PRO A 8 -40.04 -4.97 16.06
C PRO A 8 -38.76 -4.14 15.98
N LEU A 9 -37.83 -4.41 16.90
CA LEU A 9 -36.48 -3.87 16.89
C LEU A 9 -35.84 -4.22 15.55
N GLY A 10 -35.71 -3.22 14.67
CA GLY A 10 -35.05 -3.36 13.39
C GLY A 10 -33.64 -3.88 13.62
N ARG A 11 -33.36 -5.11 13.16
CA ARG A 11 -31.99 -5.62 13.09
C ARG A 11 -31.19 -4.62 12.28
N ALA A 12 -30.25 -3.92 12.95
CA ALA A 12 -29.26 -3.11 12.27
C ALA A 12 -28.62 -3.99 11.21
N ARG A 13 -28.88 -3.66 9.94
CA ARG A 13 -28.30 -4.33 8.79
C ARG A 13 -26.79 -4.17 8.96
N ARG A 14 -26.08 -5.25 9.33
CA ARG A 14 -24.61 -5.28 9.35
C ARG A 14 -24.18 -4.69 8.01
N ARG A 15 -23.56 -3.50 8.02
CA ARG A 15 -22.99 -2.91 6.81
C ARG A 15 -22.06 -3.98 6.24
N ALA A 16 -22.29 -4.40 5.01
CA ALA A 16 -21.29 -5.22 4.31
C ALA A 16 -20.01 -4.39 4.33
N HIS A 17 -18.98 -4.88 5.02
CA HIS A 17 -17.66 -4.29 4.89
C HIS A 17 -17.20 -4.65 3.48
N HIS A 18 -17.34 -3.70 2.56
CA HIS A 18 -16.73 -3.82 1.24
C HIS A 18 -15.23 -4.01 1.48
N THR A 19 -14.74 -5.19 1.12
CA THR A 19 -13.38 -5.61 1.43
C THR A 19 -12.54 -5.36 0.20
N PHE A 20 -11.57 -4.46 0.31
CA PHE A 20 -10.55 -4.29 -0.73
C PHE A 20 -9.66 -5.52 -0.73
N ASP A 21 -9.45 -6.13 -1.90
CA ASP A 21 -8.55 -7.27 -2.00
C ASP A 21 -7.10 -6.76 -2.16
N PRO A 22 -6.21 -7.00 -1.17
CA PRO A 22 -4.83 -6.54 -1.27
C PRO A 22 -4.02 -7.30 -2.34
N ALA A 23 -4.56 -8.37 -2.94
CA ALA A 23 -3.98 -9.04 -4.11
C ALA A 23 -4.19 -8.27 -5.41
N LEU A 24 -5.00 -7.20 -5.41
CA LEU A 24 -5.32 -6.41 -6.59
C LEU A 24 -5.86 -7.33 -7.69
N ASP A 25 -5.24 -7.36 -8.86
CA ASP A 25 -5.62 -8.22 -9.99
C ASP A 25 -4.74 -9.49 -10.14
N ASP A 26 -3.89 -9.80 -9.16
CA ASP A 26 -3.05 -11.01 -9.16
C ASP A 26 -3.88 -12.25 -8.82
N THR A 27 -4.48 -12.84 -9.86
CA THR A 27 -5.35 -14.02 -9.73
C THR A 27 -4.63 -15.27 -9.21
N GLU A 28 -3.33 -15.41 -9.46
CA GLU A 28 -2.51 -16.50 -8.93
C GLU A 28 -2.35 -16.36 -7.42
N LEU A 29 -2.09 -15.13 -6.95
CA LEU A 29 -2.01 -14.79 -5.53
C LEU A 29 -3.35 -15.00 -4.81
N VAL A 30 -4.47 -14.59 -5.42
CA VAL A 30 -5.82 -14.88 -4.89
C VAL A 30 -6.01 -16.37 -4.69
N SER A 31 -5.66 -17.18 -5.69
CA SER A 31 -5.79 -18.64 -5.67
C SER A 31 -4.89 -19.28 -4.61
N ALA A 32 -3.62 -18.87 -4.53
CA ALA A 32 -2.67 -19.36 -3.54
C ALA A 32 -3.08 -18.99 -2.11
N ARG A 33 -3.60 -17.78 -1.88
CA ARG A 33 -4.11 -17.35 -0.59
C ARG A 33 -5.35 -18.14 -0.17
N ALA A 34 -6.26 -18.42 -1.09
CA ALA A 34 -7.43 -19.26 -0.83
C ALA A 34 -7.03 -20.71 -0.48
N ALA A 35 -6.03 -21.26 -1.17
CA ALA A 35 -5.46 -22.57 -0.85
C ALA A 35 -4.76 -22.58 0.52
N LEU A 36 -3.96 -21.55 0.82
CA LEU A 36 -3.30 -21.39 2.11
C LEU A 36 -4.32 -21.31 3.27
N ALA A 37 -5.45 -20.62 3.08
CA ALA A 37 -6.52 -20.57 4.08
C ALA A 37 -7.10 -21.96 4.42
N GLN A 38 -6.96 -22.94 3.53
CA GLN A 38 -7.38 -24.33 3.69
C GLN A 38 -6.24 -25.25 4.14
N GLY A 39 -5.08 -24.71 4.52
CA GLY A 39 -3.90 -25.47 4.94
C GLY A 39 -3.05 -26.04 3.81
N ARG A 40 -3.37 -25.71 2.55
CA ARG A 40 -2.62 -26.17 1.37
C ARG A 40 -1.48 -25.20 1.03
N TRP A 41 -0.47 -25.13 1.89
CA TRP A 41 0.68 -24.24 1.74
C TRP A 41 1.53 -24.52 0.49
N THR A 42 1.41 -25.70 -0.12
CA THR A 42 2.12 -26.07 -1.37
C THR A 42 1.77 -25.15 -2.55
N ALA A 43 0.58 -24.55 -2.56
CA ALA A 43 0.22 -23.55 -3.57
C ALA A 43 0.98 -22.24 -3.39
N ALA A 44 1.16 -21.78 -2.13
CA ALA A 44 2.00 -20.62 -1.82
C ALA A 44 3.46 -20.89 -2.15
N ARG A 45 3.96 -22.10 -1.86
CA ARG A 45 5.29 -22.56 -2.27
C ARG A 45 5.50 -22.46 -3.78
N ALA A 46 4.59 -23.02 -4.57
CA ALA A 46 4.68 -22.99 -6.02
C ALA A 46 4.67 -21.54 -6.55
N LEU A 47 3.77 -20.70 -6.03
CA LEU A 47 3.69 -19.29 -6.41
C LEU A 47 4.99 -18.52 -6.12
N LEU A 48 5.56 -18.69 -4.93
CA LEU A 48 6.79 -17.99 -4.55
C LEU A 48 8.00 -18.50 -5.35
N ALA A 49 8.02 -19.79 -5.69
CA ALA A 49 9.06 -20.37 -6.56
C ALA A 49 8.99 -19.82 -7.99
N THR A 50 7.79 -19.69 -8.58
CA THR A 50 7.62 -19.13 -9.93
C THR A 50 7.85 -17.62 -9.97
N THR A 51 7.62 -16.92 -8.87
CA THR A 51 7.91 -15.48 -8.74
C THR A 51 9.41 -15.21 -8.80
N GLY A 52 10.23 -16.11 -8.25
CA GLY A 52 11.69 -15.98 -8.26
C GLY A 52 12.16 -14.68 -7.62
N ASP A 53 12.96 -13.94 -8.39
CA ASP A 53 13.67 -12.73 -7.98
C ASP A 53 13.01 -11.44 -8.53
N ASP A 54 11.76 -11.52 -9.01
CA ASP A 54 10.93 -10.32 -9.18
C ASP A 54 10.61 -9.76 -7.79
N TRP A 55 11.51 -8.91 -7.27
CA TRP A 55 11.52 -8.52 -5.87
C TRP A 55 10.27 -7.74 -5.46
N ASP A 56 9.75 -6.86 -6.32
CA ASP A 56 8.50 -6.15 -6.03
C ASP A 56 7.30 -7.11 -5.99
N ARG A 57 7.24 -8.09 -6.91
CA ARG A 57 6.16 -9.08 -6.93
C ARG A 57 6.27 -10.06 -5.78
N ARG A 58 7.48 -10.51 -5.46
CA ARG A 58 7.79 -11.38 -4.31
C ARG A 58 7.37 -10.70 -3.01
N ALA A 59 7.81 -9.46 -2.79
CA ALA A 59 7.45 -8.67 -1.62
C ALA A 59 5.93 -8.46 -1.54
N HIS A 60 5.27 -8.13 -2.66
CA HIS A 60 3.81 -7.98 -2.70
C HIS A 60 3.08 -9.28 -2.35
N ARG A 61 3.38 -10.38 -3.05
CA ARG A 61 2.75 -11.69 -2.86
C ARG A 61 2.92 -12.20 -1.44
N VAL A 62 4.13 -12.17 -0.88
CA VAL A 62 4.35 -12.66 0.48
C VAL A 62 3.67 -11.78 1.54
N THR A 63 3.64 -10.45 1.35
CA THR A 63 2.92 -9.51 2.23
C THR A 63 1.42 -9.80 2.25
N VAL A 64 0.83 -10.13 1.09
CA VAL A 64 -0.60 -10.47 0.98
C VAL A 64 -0.89 -11.84 1.60
N LEU A 65 -0.05 -12.85 1.35
CA LEU A 65 -0.18 -14.17 1.97
C LEU A 65 -0.05 -14.10 3.49
N ALA A 66 0.89 -13.29 3.99
CA ALA A 66 1.18 -13.10 5.41
C ALA A 66 0.03 -12.47 6.22
N GLN A 67 -0.89 -11.76 5.56
CA GLN A 67 -2.09 -11.18 6.19
C GLN A 67 -3.17 -12.22 6.48
N ALA A 68 -3.10 -13.43 5.90
CA ALA A 68 -4.08 -14.47 6.15
C ALA A 68 -4.08 -14.86 7.66
N PRO A 69 -5.26 -15.00 8.31
CA PRO A 69 -5.32 -15.31 9.74
C PRO A 69 -4.54 -16.57 10.16
N ALA A 70 -4.46 -17.56 9.26
CA ALA A 70 -3.76 -18.82 9.46
C ALA A 70 -2.34 -18.84 8.85
N ALA A 71 -1.77 -17.70 8.45
CA ALA A 71 -0.44 -17.67 7.83
C ALA A 71 0.66 -18.23 8.75
N VAL A 72 0.66 -17.87 10.05
CA VAL A 72 1.65 -18.38 11.01
C VAL A 72 1.60 -19.90 11.20
N PRO A 73 0.45 -20.52 11.54
CA PRO A 73 0.42 -21.98 11.71
C PRO A 73 0.81 -22.71 10.43
N TRP A 74 0.32 -22.29 9.26
CA TRP A 74 0.65 -22.97 8.00
C TRP A 74 2.08 -22.74 7.53
N ALA A 75 2.69 -21.57 7.81
CA ALA A 75 4.11 -21.36 7.56
C ALA A 75 4.98 -22.25 8.47
N ARG A 76 4.56 -22.49 9.71
CA ARG A 76 5.25 -23.43 10.61
C ARG A 76 5.14 -24.87 10.14
N ASP A 77 3.95 -25.32 9.74
CA ASP A 77 3.76 -26.66 9.21
C ASP A 77 4.57 -26.88 7.93
N TRP A 78 4.61 -25.88 7.05
CA TRP A 78 5.52 -25.89 5.90
C TRP A 78 6.98 -26.01 6.36
N GLN A 79 7.42 -25.22 7.33
CA GLN A 79 8.81 -25.29 7.80
C GLN A 79 9.15 -26.59 8.54
N VAL A 80 8.18 -27.31 9.12
CA VAL A 80 8.41 -28.67 9.63
C VAL A 80 8.64 -29.65 8.48
N ALA A 81 7.87 -29.52 7.39
CA ALA A 81 8.02 -30.36 6.21
C ALA A 81 9.29 -30.04 5.40
N GLU A 82 9.67 -28.76 5.34
CA GLU A 82 10.83 -28.25 4.61
C GLU A 82 11.64 -27.26 5.49
N PRO A 83 12.49 -27.76 6.41
CA PRO A 83 13.21 -26.94 7.40
C PRO A 83 14.08 -25.84 6.81
N ASP A 84 14.73 -26.14 5.68
CA ASP A 84 15.67 -25.26 4.99
C ASP A 84 14.99 -24.37 3.93
N SER A 85 13.65 -24.29 3.92
CA SER A 85 12.92 -23.50 2.92
C SER A 85 12.95 -22.00 3.27
N PRO A 86 13.65 -21.15 2.48
CA PRO A 86 13.67 -19.71 2.71
C PRO A 86 12.28 -19.09 2.50
N ALA A 87 11.47 -19.64 1.59
CA ALA A 87 10.11 -19.15 1.33
C ALA A 87 9.16 -19.41 2.52
N ALA A 88 9.28 -20.55 3.20
CA ALA A 88 8.52 -20.83 4.42
C ALA A 88 8.91 -19.87 5.55
N ALA A 89 10.23 -19.67 5.73
CA ALA A 89 10.77 -18.74 6.72
C ALA A 89 10.34 -17.29 6.44
N LEU A 90 10.32 -16.87 5.17
CA LEU A 90 9.89 -15.54 4.74
C LEU A 90 8.41 -15.30 5.06
N LEU A 91 7.54 -16.25 4.69
CA LEU A 91 6.11 -16.15 5.01
C LEU A 91 5.89 -16.06 6.52
N LEU A 92 6.61 -16.86 7.32
CA LEU A 92 6.52 -16.81 8.77
C LEU A 92 7.00 -15.46 9.33
N ALA A 93 8.10 -14.91 8.82
CA ALA A 93 8.65 -13.63 9.24
C ALA A 93 7.67 -12.48 8.96
N LEU A 94 7.14 -12.38 7.74
CA LEU A 94 6.17 -11.34 7.37
C LEU A 94 4.83 -11.53 8.10
N ALA A 95 4.38 -12.77 8.35
CA ALA A 95 3.18 -13.01 9.14
C ALA A 95 3.34 -12.51 10.59
N ARG A 96 4.54 -12.66 11.17
CA ARG A 96 4.87 -12.08 12.47
C ARG A 96 4.90 -10.55 12.43
N VAL A 97 5.44 -9.94 11.37
CA VAL A 97 5.39 -8.47 11.17
C VAL A 97 3.94 -7.97 11.19
N HIS A 98 3.05 -8.55 10.38
CA HIS A 98 1.64 -8.15 10.37
C HIS A 98 0.93 -8.38 11.71
N ARG A 99 1.22 -9.48 12.39
CA ARG A 99 0.68 -9.72 13.74
C ARG A 99 1.21 -8.73 14.77
N ALA A 100 2.47 -8.34 14.70
CA ALA A 100 3.06 -7.34 15.61
C ALA A 100 2.42 -5.96 15.38
N LEU A 101 2.25 -5.54 14.12
CA LEU A 101 1.53 -4.31 13.76
C LEU A 101 0.06 -4.34 14.24
N ALA A 102 -0.57 -5.51 14.29
CA ALA A 102 -1.91 -5.70 14.83
C ALA A 102 -1.95 -5.88 16.37
N GLY A 103 -0.82 -5.77 17.08
CA GLY A 103 -0.73 -5.95 18.54
C GLY A 103 -0.93 -7.39 19.03
N LYS A 104 -0.77 -8.39 18.15
CA LYS A 104 -1.01 -9.83 18.42
C LYS A 104 0.26 -10.68 18.50
N GLU A 105 1.43 -10.05 18.40
CA GLU A 105 2.76 -10.67 18.49
C GLU A 105 3.73 -9.64 19.06
N ARG A 106 4.79 -10.10 19.73
CA ARG A 106 5.89 -9.23 20.16
C ARG A 106 6.73 -8.80 18.96
N PRO A 107 7.00 -7.49 18.76
CA PRO A 107 7.82 -6.99 17.65
C PRO A 107 9.21 -7.65 17.57
N GLU A 108 9.83 -7.98 18.70
CA GLU A 108 11.14 -8.65 18.76
C GLU A 108 11.17 -9.95 17.96
N ARG A 109 10.11 -10.76 17.98
CA ARG A 109 10.06 -12.02 17.23
C ARG A 109 9.99 -11.82 15.72
N ALA A 110 9.33 -10.75 15.28
CA ALA A 110 9.33 -10.37 13.87
C ALA A 110 10.73 -9.89 13.45
N ARG A 111 11.35 -9.05 14.28
CA ARG A 111 12.72 -8.54 14.06
C ARG A 111 13.74 -9.66 13.95
N GLU A 112 13.74 -10.60 14.91
CA GLU A 112 14.63 -11.76 14.92
C GLU A 112 14.46 -12.62 13.66
N ALA A 113 13.20 -12.92 13.29
CA ALA A 113 12.92 -13.74 12.11
C ALA A 113 13.37 -13.08 10.80
N CYS A 114 13.06 -11.80 10.61
CA CYS A 114 13.51 -11.06 9.42
C CYS A 114 15.03 -10.91 9.37
N ARG A 115 15.71 -10.64 10.49
CA ARG A 115 17.19 -10.52 10.52
C ARG A 115 17.88 -11.85 10.27
N ALA A 116 17.37 -12.94 10.84
CA ALA A 116 17.91 -14.27 10.58
C ALA A 116 17.81 -14.64 9.10
N LEU A 117 16.67 -14.31 8.46
CA LEU A 117 16.49 -14.55 7.04
C LEU A 117 17.35 -13.63 6.16
N ALA A 118 17.47 -12.34 6.52
CA ALA A 118 18.35 -11.41 5.83
C ALA A 118 19.83 -11.86 5.86
N ALA A 119 20.26 -12.52 6.93
CA ALA A 119 21.61 -13.08 7.04
C ALA A 119 21.79 -14.36 6.20
N ALA A 120 20.74 -15.17 6.07
CA ALA A 120 20.76 -16.40 5.27
C ALA A 120 20.62 -16.14 3.76
N GLU A 121 19.84 -15.13 3.38
CA GLU A 121 19.52 -14.74 2.00
C GLU A 121 19.97 -13.28 1.77
N PRO A 122 21.29 -13.02 1.67
CA PRO A 122 21.84 -11.67 1.67
C PRO A 122 21.46 -10.84 0.44
N GLU A 123 21.02 -11.45 -0.66
CA GLU A 123 20.58 -10.77 -1.88
C GLU A 123 19.08 -10.44 -1.88
N ASP A 124 18.26 -11.15 -1.09
CA ASP A 124 16.80 -10.93 -1.05
C ASP A 124 16.49 -9.63 -0.26
N PRO A 125 15.87 -8.61 -0.88
CA PRO A 125 15.47 -7.38 -0.18
C PRO A 125 14.27 -7.59 0.74
N THR A 126 13.48 -8.65 0.56
CA THR A 126 12.17 -8.84 1.19
C THR A 126 12.22 -8.92 2.72
N PRO A 127 13.22 -9.58 3.36
CA PRO A 127 13.36 -9.56 4.81
C PRO A 127 13.62 -8.15 5.37
N TRP A 128 14.45 -7.35 4.68
CA TRP A 128 14.70 -5.95 5.03
C TRP A 128 13.45 -5.09 4.82
N PHE A 129 12.71 -5.32 3.74
CA PHE A 129 11.41 -4.69 3.50
C PHE A 129 10.41 -5.04 4.62
N GLY A 130 10.39 -6.28 5.11
CA GLY A 130 9.56 -6.67 6.26
C GLY A 130 9.91 -5.94 7.56
N LEU A 131 11.20 -5.70 7.81
CA LEU A 131 11.65 -4.84 8.92
C LEU A 131 11.22 -3.39 8.69
N LEU A 132 11.40 -2.85 7.49
CA LEU A 132 10.99 -1.48 7.15
C LEU A 132 9.48 -1.28 7.38
N LEU A 133 8.65 -2.24 6.96
CA LEU A 133 7.21 -2.23 7.20
C LEU A 133 6.87 -2.17 8.70
N LEU A 134 7.60 -2.90 9.54
CA LEU A 134 7.43 -2.88 10.99
C LEU A 134 7.87 -1.54 11.60
N GLU A 135 9.09 -1.11 11.30
CA GLU A 135 9.73 0.05 11.93
C GLU A 135 9.16 1.38 11.44
N ARG A 136 8.54 1.43 10.25
CA ARG A 136 7.77 2.62 9.80
C ARG A 136 6.72 3.03 10.84
N THR A 137 6.20 2.08 11.63
CA THR A 137 5.23 2.33 12.69
C THR A 137 5.85 2.31 14.09
N LEU A 138 6.72 1.33 14.36
CA LEU A 138 7.20 1.05 15.73
C LEU A 138 8.62 1.54 16.02
N GLY A 139 9.35 1.97 14.99
CA GLY A 139 10.78 2.25 15.05
C GLY A 139 11.11 3.73 15.13
N THR A 140 12.39 3.99 15.34
CA THR A 140 12.96 5.34 15.27
C THR A 140 13.10 5.80 13.83
N GLU A 141 13.35 7.09 13.61
CA GLU A 141 13.66 7.61 12.28
C GLU A 141 14.94 6.98 11.71
N GLU A 142 15.98 6.83 12.53
CA GLU A 142 17.24 6.21 12.16
C GLU A 142 17.06 4.75 11.72
N ASP A 143 16.21 3.99 12.43
CA ASP A 143 15.89 2.62 12.03
C ASP A 143 15.25 2.55 10.65
N VAL A 144 14.28 3.42 10.37
CA VAL A 144 13.59 3.46 9.08
C VAL A 144 14.56 3.78 7.94
N VAL A 145 15.38 4.82 8.10
CA VAL A 145 16.37 5.22 7.08
C VAL A 145 17.35 4.08 6.79
N ARG A 146 17.94 3.50 7.84
CA ARG A 146 18.89 2.40 7.70
C ARG A 146 18.25 1.19 6.99
N LEU A 147 17.04 0.81 7.36
CA LEU A 147 16.35 -0.34 6.76
C LEU A 147 15.95 -0.07 5.31
N PHE A 148 15.57 1.17 4.99
CA PHE A 148 15.30 1.59 3.62
C PHE A 148 16.56 1.51 2.76
N ASP A 149 17.72 1.92 3.28
CA ASP A 149 19.00 1.78 2.58
C ASP A 149 19.39 0.32 2.35
N GLU A 150 19.14 -0.58 3.30
CA GLU A 150 19.36 -2.03 3.11
C GLU A 150 18.48 -2.61 2.01
N VAL A 151 17.22 -2.16 1.88
CA VAL A 151 16.35 -2.55 0.76
C VAL A 151 16.94 -2.03 -0.55
N ARG A 152 17.31 -0.74 -0.61
CA ARG A 152 17.81 -0.10 -1.83
C ARG A 152 19.17 -0.58 -2.29
N LEU A 153 20.00 -1.07 -1.37
CA LEU A 153 21.27 -1.70 -1.69
C LEU A 153 21.07 -2.95 -2.57
N ARG A 154 19.94 -3.64 -2.40
CA ARG A 154 19.60 -4.89 -3.11
C ARG A 154 18.65 -4.67 -4.28
N HIS A 155 17.66 -3.80 -4.11
CA HIS A 155 16.67 -3.44 -5.12
C HIS A 155 16.40 -1.93 -5.10
N ARG A 156 17.15 -1.20 -5.94
CA ARG A 156 17.29 0.27 -5.87
C ARG A 156 15.98 1.01 -5.97
N ASP A 157 15.04 0.51 -6.78
CA ASP A 157 13.76 1.13 -7.08
C ASP A 157 12.56 0.39 -6.47
N HIS A 158 12.78 -0.44 -5.43
CA HIS A 158 11.73 -1.18 -4.75
C HIS A 158 10.53 -0.28 -4.39
N HIS A 159 9.42 -0.49 -5.11
CA HIS A 159 8.26 0.41 -5.13
C HIS A 159 7.65 0.60 -3.75
N HIS A 160 7.32 -0.52 -3.10
CA HIS A 160 6.63 -0.48 -1.81
C HIS A 160 7.49 0.17 -0.71
N ALA A 161 8.81 -0.04 -0.73
CA ALA A 161 9.73 0.57 0.22
C ALA A 161 9.76 2.10 0.07
N HIS A 162 9.76 2.62 -1.16
CA HIS A 162 9.70 4.06 -1.42
C HIS A 162 8.38 4.66 -0.93
N HIS A 163 7.25 3.98 -1.14
CA HIS A 163 5.95 4.44 -0.60
C HIS A 163 5.95 4.51 0.93
N LEU A 164 6.55 3.52 1.62
CA LEU A 164 6.69 3.54 3.07
C LEU A 164 7.56 4.71 3.55
N MET A 165 8.66 4.98 2.85
CA MET A 165 9.55 6.10 3.17
C MET A 165 8.86 7.46 2.95
N VAL A 166 8.11 7.63 1.86
CA VAL A 166 7.28 8.83 1.62
C VAL A 166 6.27 9.02 2.74
N ALA A 167 5.53 7.98 3.11
CA ALA A 167 4.54 8.08 4.19
C ALA A 167 5.19 8.47 5.52
N ARG A 168 6.38 7.91 5.84
CA ARG A 168 7.11 8.25 7.06
C ARG A 168 7.63 9.69 7.04
N LEU A 169 8.23 10.12 5.93
CA LEU A 169 8.72 11.50 5.79
C LEU A 169 7.57 12.50 5.85
N ALA A 170 6.42 12.20 5.24
CA ALA A 170 5.25 13.08 5.26
C ALA A 170 4.72 13.37 6.67
N GLU A 171 4.89 12.43 7.62
CA GLU A 171 4.48 12.57 9.04
C GLU A 171 5.33 13.61 9.80
N ARG A 172 6.51 13.98 9.27
CA ARG A 172 7.39 14.95 9.91
C ARG A 172 6.76 16.34 9.91
N ARG A 173 7.05 17.11 10.96
CA ARG A 173 6.66 18.52 11.09
C ARG A 173 5.18 18.77 10.75
N ALA A 174 4.27 17.86 11.14
CA ALA A 174 2.84 18.00 10.87
C ALA A 174 2.27 19.30 11.46
N GLU A 175 2.67 19.61 12.71
CA GLU A 175 2.26 20.82 13.44
C GLU A 175 2.80 22.13 12.86
N ALA A 176 3.82 22.08 12.00
CA ALA A 176 4.35 23.27 11.34
C ALA A 176 3.47 23.75 10.18
N GLY A 177 2.46 22.97 9.78
CA GLY A 177 1.54 23.30 8.70
C GLY A 177 2.14 23.08 7.31
N GLN A 178 1.58 23.79 6.33
CA GLN A 178 2.05 23.73 4.94
C GLN A 178 3.49 24.23 4.82
N ASP A 179 4.34 23.42 4.19
CA ASP A 179 5.70 23.78 3.81
C ASP A 179 5.93 23.37 2.34
N PRO A 180 6.01 24.31 1.39
CA PRO A 180 6.29 24.00 0.00
C PRO A 180 7.66 23.36 -0.24
N LEU A 181 8.60 23.47 0.71
CA LEU A 181 9.95 22.90 0.69
C LEU A 181 10.08 21.70 1.64
N HIS A 182 8.95 21.10 2.04
CA HIS A 182 8.97 19.91 2.87
C HIS A 182 9.81 18.80 2.22
N GLU A 183 10.71 18.21 2.99
CA GLU A 183 11.71 17.22 2.52
C GLU A 183 11.11 16.01 1.80
N VAL A 184 9.85 15.67 2.09
CA VAL A 184 9.12 14.58 1.40
C VAL A 184 9.03 14.82 -0.11
N TYR A 185 8.90 16.07 -0.54
CA TYR A 185 8.83 16.41 -1.95
C TYR A 185 10.20 16.24 -2.62
N ASP A 186 11.26 16.67 -1.95
CA ASP A 186 12.63 16.55 -2.49
C ASP A 186 13.05 15.09 -2.57
N PHE A 187 12.74 14.28 -1.56
CA PHE A 187 12.92 12.83 -1.60
C PHE A 187 12.16 12.19 -2.76
N ALA A 188 10.88 12.52 -2.94
CA ALA A 188 10.06 11.90 -3.98
C ALA A 188 10.51 12.29 -5.40
N ASN A 189 10.89 13.56 -5.62
CA ASN A 189 11.43 13.99 -6.93
C ASN A 189 12.78 13.33 -7.19
N TRP A 190 13.68 13.31 -6.21
CA TRP A 190 14.97 12.65 -6.35
C TRP A 190 14.81 11.16 -6.66
N ALA A 191 13.92 10.44 -5.97
CA ALA A 191 13.71 9.02 -6.22
C ALA A 191 13.16 8.77 -7.64
N ALA A 192 12.21 9.59 -8.10
CA ALA A 192 11.69 9.53 -9.48
C ALA A 192 12.77 9.84 -10.52
N GLU A 193 13.61 10.86 -10.30
CA GLU A 193 14.70 11.25 -11.22
C GLU A 193 15.82 10.21 -11.29
N GLN A 194 16.06 9.47 -10.21
CA GLN A 194 17.10 8.45 -10.14
C GLN A 194 16.68 7.09 -10.67
N ALA A 195 15.37 6.87 -10.84
CA ALA A 195 14.82 5.61 -11.30
C ALA A 195 14.94 5.49 -12.84
N PRO A 196 14.97 4.25 -13.38
CA PRO A 196 14.79 4.01 -14.81
C PRO A 196 13.52 4.67 -15.35
N ALA A 197 13.53 5.04 -16.63
CA ALA A 197 12.41 5.77 -17.26
C ALA A 197 11.07 5.00 -17.23
N ASP A 198 11.13 3.68 -17.18
CA ASP A 198 9.99 2.76 -17.11
C ASP A 198 9.57 2.38 -15.67
N SER A 199 10.26 2.92 -14.66
CA SER A 199 9.99 2.61 -13.25
C SER A 199 8.74 3.33 -12.73
N PRO A 200 7.86 2.63 -11.98
CA PRO A 200 6.65 3.22 -11.39
C PRO A 200 6.94 4.29 -10.33
N LEU A 201 8.21 4.46 -9.91
CA LEU A 201 8.61 5.55 -9.02
C LEU A 201 8.38 6.94 -9.62
N ALA A 202 8.13 7.07 -10.92
CA ALA A 202 7.65 8.31 -11.54
C ALA A 202 6.36 8.87 -10.89
N ILE A 203 5.55 8.01 -10.26
CA ILE A 203 4.32 8.41 -9.56
C ILE A 203 4.59 8.87 -8.11
N LEU A 204 5.77 8.62 -7.56
CA LEU A 204 6.09 8.88 -6.16
C LEU A 204 5.88 10.36 -5.74
N PRO A 205 6.16 11.38 -6.58
CA PRO A 205 5.80 12.77 -6.28
C PRO A 205 4.30 12.98 -6.05
N VAL A 206 3.42 12.25 -6.75
CA VAL A 206 1.97 12.31 -6.54
C VAL A 206 1.61 11.73 -5.17
N VAL A 207 2.22 10.59 -4.83
CA VAL A 207 2.06 9.94 -3.52
C VAL A 207 2.51 10.88 -2.39
N ALA A 208 3.63 11.58 -2.54
CA ALA A 208 4.13 12.53 -1.56
C ALA A 208 3.17 13.69 -1.29
N HIS A 209 2.55 14.24 -2.33
CA HIS A 209 1.50 15.26 -2.18
C HIS A 209 0.26 14.73 -1.45
N ALA A 210 -0.21 13.53 -1.79
CA ALA A 210 -1.36 12.91 -1.14
C ALA A 210 -1.08 12.55 0.33
N GLU A 211 0.11 12.01 0.64
CA GLU A 211 0.55 11.74 2.02
C GLU A 211 0.70 13.01 2.84
N ARG A 212 1.26 14.09 2.24
CA ARG A 212 1.39 15.35 2.97
C ARG A 212 0.01 15.98 3.25
N TYR A 213 -0.91 15.91 2.28
CA TYR A 213 -2.31 16.28 2.51
C TYR A 213 -2.92 15.47 3.65
N ARG A 214 -2.79 14.14 3.65
CA ARG A 214 -3.31 13.26 4.70
C ARG A 214 -2.86 13.71 6.08
N VAL A 215 -1.56 13.96 6.24
CA VAL A 215 -0.96 14.36 7.51
C VAL A 215 -1.46 15.73 7.96
N LEU A 216 -1.47 16.72 7.06
CA LEU A 216 -1.91 18.08 7.41
C LEU A 216 -3.41 18.14 7.73
N ALA A 217 -4.24 17.42 6.98
CA ALA A 217 -5.68 17.38 7.22
C ALA A 217 -6.01 16.64 8.53
N ALA A 218 -5.28 15.56 8.84
CA ALA A 218 -5.41 14.86 10.14
C ALA A 218 -4.99 15.75 11.32
N ALA A 219 -4.02 16.64 11.13
CA ALA A 219 -3.60 17.64 12.13
C ALA A 219 -4.49 18.90 12.17
N GLY A 220 -5.55 18.96 11.37
CA GLY A 220 -6.46 20.12 11.29
C GLY A 220 -5.84 21.35 10.62
N GLN A 221 -4.70 21.20 9.95
CA GLN A 221 -4.02 22.27 9.20
C GLN A 221 -4.58 22.44 7.78
N GLU A 222 -5.34 21.46 7.30
CA GLU A 222 -6.04 21.46 6.00
C GLU A 222 -7.49 21.04 6.16
N PRO A 223 -8.39 21.46 5.25
CA PRO A 223 -9.73 20.91 5.16
C PRO A 223 -9.73 19.37 5.01
N ALA A 224 -10.60 18.72 5.79
CA ALA A 224 -10.78 17.27 5.73
C ALA A 224 -11.37 16.75 4.41
N ASP A 225 -11.98 17.62 3.60
CA ASP A 225 -12.37 17.29 2.23
C ASP A 225 -11.20 17.58 1.27
N PRO A 226 -10.66 16.57 0.56
CA PRO A 226 -9.51 16.75 -0.31
C PRO A 226 -9.78 17.71 -1.48
N VAL A 227 -11.02 17.81 -1.97
CA VAL A 227 -11.38 18.78 -3.02
C VAL A 227 -11.35 20.19 -2.43
N ALA A 228 -11.99 20.41 -1.28
CA ALA A 228 -12.05 21.72 -0.63
C ALA A 228 -10.67 22.23 -0.15
N SER A 229 -9.73 21.34 0.16
CA SER A 229 -8.37 21.73 0.57
C SER A 229 -7.56 22.40 -0.54
N GLY A 230 -7.90 22.18 -1.82
CA GLY A 230 -7.19 22.78 -2.94
C GLY A 230 -5.70 22.40 -3.04
N HIS A 231 -5.24 21.34 -2.36
CA HIS A 231 -3.83 20.94 -2.34
C HIS A 231 -3.26 20.58 -3.73
N TRP A 232 -4.12 20.29 -4.71
CA TRP A 232 -3.76 20.06 -6.12
C TRP A 232 -3.80 21.30 -7.02
N VAL A 233 -4.25 22.45 -6.51
CA VAL A 233 -4.43 23.69 -7.31
C VAL A 233 -3.15 24.53 -7.38
N GLY A 234 -2.12 24.25 -6.58
CA GLY A 234 -0.85 24.96 -6.62
C GLY A 234 -0.06 24.76 -7.92
N ARG A 235 0.80 25.72 -8.29
CA ARG A 235 1.68 25.60 -9.49
C ARG A 235 2.56 24.34 -9.44
N ARG A 236 3.19 24.06 -8.29
CA ARG A 236 4.05 22.88 -8.08
C ARG A 236 3.23 21.59 -8.24
N ALA A 237 2.08 21.51 -7.59
CA ALA A 237 1.19 20.34 -7.66
C ALA A 237 0.72 20.05 -9.11
N ARG A 238 0.38 21.10 -9.88
CA ARG A 238 0.05 20.94 -11.31
C ARG A 238 1.21 20.44 -12.15
N GLN A 239 2.44 20.91 -11.87
CA GLN A 239 3.62 20.44 -12.60
C GLN A 239 3.91 18.97 -12.31
N VAL A 240 3.86 18.58 -11.03
CA VAL A 240 3.97 17.19 -10.58
C VAL A 240 2.90 16.32 -11.26
N MET A 241 1.65 16.78 -11.22
CA MET A 241 0.53 16.05 -11.81
C MET A 241 0.65 15.89 -13.33
N LYS A 242 1.11 16.93 -14.03
CA LYS A 242 1.37 16.86 -15.46
C LYS A 242 2.45 15.82 -15.77
N ALA A 243 3.60 15.89 -15.10
CA ALA A 243 4.71 14.96 -15.35
C ALA A 243 4.32 13.50 -15.09
N ALA A 244 3.64 13.23 -13.97
CA ALA A 244 3.20 11.88 -13.63
C ALA A 244 2.12 11.35 -14.59
N PHE A 245 1.21 12.20 -15.05
CA PHE A 245 0.18 11.80 -16.01
C PHE A 245 0.73 11.58 -17.41
N ASP A 246 1.66 12.43 -17.88
CA ASP A 246 2.35 12.23 -19.16
C ASP A 246 3.15 10.91 -19.14
N TRP A 247 3.87 10.64 -18.05
CA TRP A 247 4.55 9.36 -17.85
C TRP A 247 3.57 8.18 -17.91
N TRP A 248 2.43 8.28 -17.21
CA TRP A 248 1.42 7.23 -17.23
C TRP A 248 0.84 6.97 -18.64
N LEU A 249 0.67 8.00 -19.46
CA LEU A 249 0.21 7.86 -20.85
C LEU A 249 1.23 7.14 -21.74
N GLU A 250 2.52 7.35 -21.48
CA GLU A 250 3.63 6.71 -22.21
C GLU A 250 3.97 5.32 -21.66
N TRP A 251 3.51 4.99 -20.45
CA TRP A 251 3.84 3.74 -19.79
C TRP A 251 3.01 2.57 -20.34
N GLU A 252 3.64 1.77 -21.19
CA GLU A 252 3.03 0.60 -21.84
C GLU A 252 3.01 -0.66 -20.95
N HIS A 253 3.73 -0.68 -19.82
CA HIS A 253 4.00 -1.89 -19.03
C HIS A 253 2.98 -2.12 -17.91
N ASP A 254 1.85 -2.74 -18.21
CA ASP A 254 0.80 -3.03 -17.21
C ASP A 254 1.13 -4.20 -16.25
N ASP A 255 2.40 -4.60 -16.09
CA ASP A 255 2.76 -5.82 -15.34
C ASP A 255 3.28 -5.55 -13.91
N HIS A 256 3.55 -4.30 -13.53
CA HIS A 256 4.03 -4.05 -12.17
C HIS A 256 2.97 -4.47 -11.11
N PRO A 257 3.33 -5.28 -10.09
CA PRO A 257 2.40 -5.91 -9.15
C PRO A 257 1.60 -4.93 -8.30
N ARG A 258 2.02 -3.66 -8.23
CA ARG A 258 1.35 -2.61 -7.44
C ARG A 258 0.81 -1.46 -8.26
N ARG A 259 0.78 -1.57 -9.60
CA ARG A 259 0.31 -0.49 -10.48
C ARG A 259 -1.08 0.04 -10.15
N LEU A 260 -1.99 -0.82 -9.66
CA LEU A 260 -3.34 -0.41 -9.28
C LEU A 260 -3.33 0.49 -8.03
N VAL A 261 -2.31 0.41 -7.17
CA VAL A 261 -2.10 1.38 -6.10
C VAL A 261 -1.83 2.76 -6.70
N ASP A 262 -0.91 2.84 -7.65
CA ASP A 262 -0.51 4.10 -8.30
C ASP A 262 -1.66 4.72 -9.10
N LEU A 263 -2.44 3.90 -9.81
CA LEU A 263 -3.65 4.34 -10.52
C LEU A 263 -4.67 4.93 -9.56
N ASN A 264 -4.87 4.36 -8.36
CA ASN A 264 -5.76 4.92 -7.35
C ASN A 264 -5.23 6.28 -6.83
N PHE A 265 -3.92 6.46 -6.67
CA PHE A 265 -3.32 7.75 -6.32
C PHE A 265 -3.51 8.80 -7.42
N LEU A 266 -3.24 8.43 -8.68
CA LEU A 266 -3.45 9.31 -9.84
C LEU A 266 -4.92 9.69 -10.00
N ALA A 267 -5.85 8.74 -9.91
CA ALA A 267 -7.28 8.98 -10.06
C ALA A 267 -7.80 9.92 -8.97
N HIS A 268 -7.40 9.68 -7.72
CA HIS A 268 -7.73 10.57 -6.60
C HIS A 268 -7.22 11.98 -6.85
N ALA A 269 -5.98 12.13 -7.30
CA ALA A 269 -5.39 13.44 -7.54
C ALA A 269 -6.06 14.18 -8.71
N LYS A 270 -6.34 13.49 -9.84
CA LYS A 270 -7.08 14.06 -10.98
C LYS A 270 -8.52 14.45 -10.62
N PHE A 271 -9.17 13.65 -9.79
CA PHE A 271 -10.48 13.99 -9.25
C PHE A 271 -10.42 15.26 -8.39
N CYS A 272 -9.44 15.36 -7.48
CA CYS A 272 -9.28 16.54 -6.62
C CYS A 272 -8.82 17.79 -7.38
N GLU A 273 -8.10 17.64 -8.50
CA GLU A 273 -7.75 18.73 -9.42
C GLU A 273 -8.97 19.26 -10.20
N GLY A 274 -10.08 18.50 -10.27
CA GLY A 274 -11.26 18.83 -11.06
C GLY A 274 -11.16 18.41 -12.53
N ARG A 275 -10.23 17.50 -12.88
CA ARG A 275 -10.01 17.00 -14.24
C ARG A 275 -10.85 15.74 -14.51
N GLY A 276 -12.17 15.89 -14.55
CA GLY A 276 -13.12 14.77 -14.62
C GLY A 276 -12.88 13.77 -15.75
N ALA A 277 -12.55 14.24 -16.97
CA ALA A 277 -12.30 13.35 -18.12
C ALA A 277 -11.03 12.49 -17.96
N GLU A 278 -9.95 13.04 -17.43
CA GLU A 278 -8.72 12.28 -17.15
C GLU A 278 -8.93 11.31 -15.99
N ALA A 279 -9.66 11.74 -14.95
CA ALA A 279 -10.05 10.87 -13.85
C ALA A 279 -10.91 9.68 -14.35
N ALA A 280 -11.83 9.92 -15.30
CA ALA A 280 -12.67 8.87 -15.89
C ALA A 280 -11.84 7.78 -16.57
N ALA A 281 -10.82 8.16 -17.36
CA ALA A 281 -9.90 7.20 -17.99
C ALA A 281 -9.18 6.32 -16.95
N LEU A 282 -8.71 6.92 -15.86
CA LEU A 282 -8.07 6.20 -14.76
C LEU A 282 -9.06 5.27 -14.04
N PHE A 283 -10.28 5.72 -13.76
CA PHE A 283 -11.32 4.88 -13.14
C PHE A 283 -11.70 3.67 -14.00
N HIS A 284 -11.75 3.82 -15.33
CA HIS A 284 -11.94 2.68 -16.23
C HIS A 284 -10.81 1.67 -16.10
N ARG A 285 -9.55 2.13 -15.97
CA ARG A 285 -8.39 1.25 -15.82
C ARG A 285 -8.33 0.55 -14.46
N ILE A 286 -8.73 1.24 -13.39
CA ILE A 286 -8.81 0.67 -12.03
C ILE A 286 -9.85 -0.46 -11.97
N GLY A 287 -11.00 -0.28 -12.64
CA GLY A 287 -12.06 -1.27 -12.65
C GLY A 287 -12.67 -1.47 -11.25
N GLU A 288 -12.57 -2.69 -10.73
CA GLU A 288 -13.05 -3.06 -9.38
C GLU A 288 -11.98 -2.97 -8.29
N HIS A 289 -10.72 -2.73 -8.67
CA HIS A 289 -9.57 -2.80 -7.77
C HIS A 289 -9.30 -1.47 -7.07
N ALA A 290 -10.31 -0.95 -6.38
CA ALA A 290 -10.13 0.18 -5.48
C ALA A 290 -9.16 -0.19 -4.33
N THR A 291 -8.43 0.79 -3.81
CA THR A 291 -7.54 0.62 -2.65
C THR A 291 -7.98 1.49 -1.48
N PRO A 292 -7.65 1.15 -0.22
CA PRO A 292 -7.98 2.03 0.92
C PRO A 292 -7.36 3.42 0.78
N ALA A 293 -6.05 3.49 0.59
CA ALA A 293 -5.33 4.72 0.30
C ALA A 293 -5.32 5.00 -1.21
N PRO A 294 -5.50 6.25 -1.66
CA PRO A 294 -5.68 7.47 -0.85
C PRO A 294 -7.15 7.79 -0.47
N TRP A 295 -8.11 6.96 -0.87
CA TRP A 295 -9.55 7.24 -0.70
C TRP A 295 -9.99 7.36 0.76
N SER A 296 -9.22 6.83 1.70
CA SER A 296 -9.43 6.99 3.14
C SER A 296 -8.93 8.33 3.68
N TYR A 297 -8.28 9.19 2.89
CA TYR A 297 -7.61 10.38 3.44
C TYR A 297 -8.60 11.53 3.77
N PRO A 298 -8.39 12.25 4.89
CA PRO A 298 -7.55 11.85 6.02
C PRO A 298 -8.15 10.67 6.81
N ASP A 299 -9.47 10.68 7.05
CA ASP A 299 -10.20 9.64 7.81
C ASP A 299 -11.59 9.37 7.20
N ARG A 300 -11.65 9.26 5.87
CA ARG A 300 -12.88 8.99 5.10
C ARG A 300 -13.15 7.49 4.99
N ASP A 301 -14.40 7.13 4.73
CA ASP A 301 -14.74 5.77 4.29
C ASP A 301 -14.25 5.60 2.82
N PRO A 302 -13.21 4.78 2.57
CA PRO A 302 -12.58 4.71 1.26
C PRO A 302 -13.52 4.16 0.18
N TYR A 303 -14.43 3.25 0.53
CA TYR A 303 -15.34 2.65 -0.43
C TYR A 303 -16.32 3.72 -0.94
N ARG A 304 -16.94 4.45 -0.01
CA ARG A 304 -17.84 5.55 -0.36
C ARG A 304 -17.13 6.65 -1.13
N ALA A 305 -15.90 7.00 -0.73
CA ALA A 305 -15.12 8.04 -1.39
C ALA A 305 -14.75 7.66 -2.83
N PHE A 306 -14.25 6.44 -3.06
CA PHE A 306 -13.93 5.94 -4.41
C PHE A 306 -15.17 5.91 -5.31
N HIS A 307 -16.27 5.32 -4.84
CA HIS A 307 -17.47 5.16 -5.66
C HIS A 307 -18.14 6.51 -5.98
N ALA A 308 -18.21 7.44 -5.02
CA ALA A 308 -18.74 8.77 -5.27
C ALA A 308 -17.89 9.54 -6.30
N ALA A 309 -16.56 9.46 -6.19
CA ALA A 309 -15.66 10.09 -7.14
C ALA A 309 -15.76 9.47 -8.54
N ARG A 310 -15.87 8.13 -8.61
CA ARG A 310 -16.05 7.39 -9.86
C ARG A 310 -17.38 7.74 -10.54
N GLU A 311 -18.48 7.72 -9.81
CA GLU A 311 -19.80 8.09 -10.34
C GLU A 311 -19.81 9.53 -10.85
N SER A 312 -19.18 10.46 -10.11
CA SER A 312 -19.07 11.86 -10.53
C SER A 312 -18.22 12.03 -11.79
N ALA A 313 -17.11 11.29 -11.93
CA ALA A 313 -16.20 11.43 -13.06
C ALA A 313 -16.72 10.76 -14.35
N LEU A 314 -17.41 9.62 -14.21
CA LEU A 314 -18.00 8.90 -15.35
C LEU A 314 -19.31 9.55 -15.87
N GLY A 315 -19.81 10.57 -15.16
CA GLY A 315 -21.11 11.15 -15.39
C GLY A 315 -22.21 10.24 -14.82
N ALA A 316 -23.12 10.81 -14.04
CA ALA A 316 -24.39 10.13 -13.80
C ALA A 316 -25.05 9.94 -15.17
N GLY A 317 -25.17 8.68 -15.61
CA GLY A 317 -26.06 8.33 -16.72
C GLY A 317 -27.50 8.70 -16.41
#